data_AF-A0A960XNZ3-F1
#
_entry.id   AF-A0A960XNZ3-F1
#
_cell.length_a   1.000
_cell.length_b   1.000
_cell.length_c   1.000
_cell.angle_alpha   90.00
_cell.angle_beta   90.00
_cell.angle_gamma   90.00
#
_symmetry.space_group_name_H-M   'P 1'
#
loop_
_entity.id
_entity.type
_entity.pdbx_description
1 polymer ?
#
loop_
_entity_poly.entity_id
_entity_poly.type
_entity_poly.pdbx_seq_one_letter_code
_entity_poly.pdbx_strand_id
1 'polypeptide(L)'
;MPSNASIRAFNRRRFLGLASTVTAATVVPRRVLGGAGNVPPSDRLNVAIIGAGGQGITNLKELLRHPDVQIAALCDVAEFWDNSHLYYRHHGGRGPAKRALEEHHRDAGTARPPAVGMHVDYRRMLERSGRDIDAVLIAAPNHIHAVAARAAMQAGQGVYCEKPLTHSIHEARVILDLVKEHKNVTQMGNQIHSDLHNYRRVVEQIQSAMI
;
A
#
# COMPACT_ATOMS: atom_id res chain seq x y z
N MET A 1 79.36 -20.87 -8.84
CA MET A 1 78.05 -20.74 -9.51
C MET A 1 77.03 -21.58 -8.75
N PRO A 2 75.73 -21.24 -8.75
CA PRO A 2 75.09 -19.92 -8.84
C PRO A 2 74.68 -19.50 -7.39
N SER A 3 73.76 -18.57 -7.06
CA SER A 3 73.15 -17.40 -7.73
C SER A 3 72.76 -16.38 -6.64
N ASN A 4 72.90 -15.08 -6.90
CA ASN A 4 72.33 -14.04 -6.03
C ASN A 4 70.80 -14.00 -6.16
N ALA A 5 70.08 -14.02 -5.03
CA ALA A 5 68.65 -13.73 -5.01
C ALA A 5 68.41 -12.23 -5.23
N SER A 6 67.78 -11.86 -6.34
CA SER A 6 67.49 -10.46 -6.65
C SER A 6 66.29 -9.96 -5.85
N ILE A 7 66.50 -8.86 -5.10
CA ILE A 7 65.41 -8.11 -4.48
C ILE A 7 64.57 -7.53 -5.63
N ARG A 8 63.35 -8.05 -5.82
CA ARG A 8 62.41 -7.55 -6.83
C ARG A 8 62.01 -6.12 -6.50
N ALA A 9 62.61 -5.15 -7.19
CA ALA A 9 62.25 -3.74 -7.08
C ALA A 9 60.75 -3.55 -7.33
N PHE A 10 60.07 -2.92 -6.38
CA PHE A 10 58.63 -2.62 -6.47
C PHE A 10 58.40 -1.60 -7.59
N ASN A 11 57.87 -2.08 -8.73
CA ASN A 11 57.76 -1.26 -9.93
C ASN A 11 56.54 -0.33 -9.83
N ARG A 12 56.78 0.99 -9.94
CA ARG A 12 55.75 2.05 -9.79
C ARG A 12 54.52 1.84 -10.71
N ARG A 13 54.71 1.18 -11.85
CA ARG A 13 53.61 0.83 -12.79
C ARG A 13 52.63 -0.22 -12.26
N ARG A 14 52.99 -1.01 -11.23
CA ARG A 14 52.07 -1.99 -10.61
C ARG A 14 51.22 -1.40 -9.49
N PHE A 15 51.64 -0.28 -8.90
CA PHE A 15 50.85 0.42 -7.87
C PHE A 15 49.60 1.09 -8.47
N LEU A 16 49.73 1.69 -9.66
CA LEU A 16 48.59 2.22 -10.43
C LEU A 16 47.62 1.14 -10.94
N GLY A 17 48.02 -0.14 -10.95
CA GLY A 17 47.15 -1.26 -11.32
C GLY A 17 46.31 -1.83 -10.17
N LEU A 18 46.47 -1.32 -8.94
CA LEU A 18 45.76 -1.75 -7.74
C LEU A 18 44.88 -0.66 -7.12
N ALA A 19 44.93 0.57 -7.66
CA ALA A 19 44.02 1.68 -7.31
C ALA A 19 42.69 1.64 -8.09
N SER A 20 42.39 0.51 -8.75
CA SER A 20 41.14 0.25 -9.48
C SER A 20 40.21 -0.73 -8.75
N THR A 21 40.45 -1.01 -7.46
CA THR A 21 39.37 -1.44 -6.56
C THR A 21 38.33 -0.33 -6.54
N VAL A 22 37.29 -0.52 -7.35
CA VAL A 22 36.19 0.41 -7.53
C VAL A 22 35.54 0.66 -6.16
N THR A 23 35.91 1.77 -5.52
CA THR A 23 35.09 2.38 -4.48
C THR A 23 33.85 2.93 -5.18
N ALA A 24 32.93 2.03 -5.51
CA ALA A 24 31.58 2.37 -5.90
C ALA A 24 30.90 2.90 -4.63
N ALA A 25 31.24 4.13 -4.26
CA ALA A 25 30.32 5.04 -3.61
C ALA A 25 29.18 5.25 -4.61
N THR A 26 28.30 4.25 -4.71
CA THR A 26 27.06 4.35 -5.43
C THR A 26 26.34 5.54 -4.82
N VAL A 27 26.13 6.59 -5.62
CA VAL A 27 25.30 7.72 -5.22
C VAL A 27 23.86 7.23 -5.26
N VAL A 28 23.52 6.44 -4.25
CA VAL A 28 22.19 5.89 -4.04
C VAL A 28 21.30 7.08 -3.69
N PRO A 29 20.27 7.40 -4.51
CA PRO A 29 19.43 8.56 -4.27
C PRO A 29 18.79 8.48 -2.89
N ARG A 30 18.68 9.60 -2.15
CA ARG A 30 18.15 9.62 -0.77
C ARG A 30 16.74 9.02 -0.62
N ARG A 31 15.97 8.93 -1.72
CA ARG A 31 14.68 8.21 -1.78
C ARG A 31 14.78 6.68 -1.70
N VAL A 32 15.97 6.09 -1.84
CA VAL A 32 16.19 4.63 -1.83
C VAL A 32 16.67 4.14 -0.46
N LEU A 33 17.39 4.98 0.29
CA LEU A 33 17.87 4.66 1.65
C LEU A 33 16.98 5.23 2.77
N GLY A 34 15.97 6.02 2.41
CA GLY A 34 15.17 6.78 3.35
C GLY A 34 15.89 8.02 3.90
N GLY A 35 15.12 8.93 4.48
CA GLY A 35 15.64 10.13 5.13
C GLY A 35 14.53 10.95 5.75
N ALA A 36 14.88 12.04 6.44
CA ALA A 36 13.88 12.95 7.02
C ALA A 36 12.90 13.44 5.93
N GLY A 37 11.61 13.09 6.08
CA GLY A 37 10.56 13.40 5.13
C GLY A 37 10.46 12.49 3.89
N ASN A 38 11.17 11.35 3.82
CA ASN A 38 11.13 10.46 2.66
C ASN A 38 11.22 8.98 3.04
N VAL A 39 10.12 8.24 2.84
CA VAL A 39 10.01 6.79 3.08
C VAL A 39 10.52 6.03 1.84
N PRO A 40 11.52 5.14 1.99
CA PRO A 40 12.06 4.38 0.86
C PRO A 40 11.06 3.34 0.35
N PRO A 41 11.10 2.95 -0.93
CA PRO A 41 10.13 2.02 -1.51
C PRO A 41 9.99 0.67 -0.81
N SER A 42 11.04 0.18 -0.12
CA SER A 42 11.01 -1.06 0.67
C SER A 42 10.15 -0.96 1.93
N ASP A 43 9.95 0.26 2.44
CA ASP A 43 9.32 0.53 3.72
C ASP A 43 7.91 1.11 3.51
N ARG A 44 7.40 1.06 2.28
CA ARG A 44 6.06 1.50 1.90
C ARG A 44 5.08 0.32 1.86
N LEU A 45 3.90 0.52 2.41
CA LEU A 45 2.78 -0.39 2.30
C LEU A 45 2.13 -0.27 0.91
N ASN A 46 2.24 -1.31 0.10
CA ASN A 46 1.60 -1.42 -1.20
C ASN A 46 0.14 -1.83 -1.04
N VAL A 47 -0.77 -0.88 -1.25
CA VAL A 47 -2.21 -1.08 -1.06
C VAL A 47 -2.92 -1.21 -2.41
N ALA A 48 -3.77 -2.22 -2.54
CA ALA A 48 -4.73 -2.33 -3.63
C ALA A 48 -6.15 -1.98 -3.17
N ILE A 49 -6.92 -1.24 -3.98
CA ILE A 49 -8.31 -0.88 -3.67
C ILE A 49 -9.26 -1.75 -4.51
N ILE A 50 -10.19 -2.44 -3.85
CA ILE A 50 -11.26 -3.25 -4.46
C ILE A 50 -12.59 -2.54 -4.23
N GLY A 51 -13.16 -1.97 -5.30
CA GLY A 51 -14.30 -1.06 -5.25
C GLY A 51 -13.84 0.39 -5.15
N ALA A 52 -13.88 1.12 -6.25
CA ALA A 52 -13.45 2.50 -6.38
C ALA A 52 -14.65 3.47 -6.54
N GLY A 53 -15.79 3.12 -5.92
CA GLY A 53 -16.98 3.96 -5.87
C GLY A 53 -16.85 5.15 -4.91
N GLY A 54 -17.97 5.60 -4.35
CA GLY A 54 -18.02 6.72 -3.40
C GLY A 54 -17.07 6.57 -2.21
N GLN A 55 -17.25 5.52 -1.40
CA GLN A 55 -16.39 5.25 -0.25
C GLN A 55 -14.96 4.92 -0.68
N GLY A 56 -14.76 4.10 -1.72
CA GLY A 56 -13.43 3.72 -2.21
C GLY A 56 -12.55 4.89 -2.63
N ILE A 57 -13.10 5.93 -3.28
CA ILE A 57 -12.35 7.15 -3.59
C ILE A 57 -12.13 8.02 -2.34
N THR A 58 -13.05 8.00 -1.39
CA THR A 58 -12.84 8.65 -0.08
C THR A 58 -11.69 7.99 0.68
N ASN A 59 -11.64 6.66 0.73
CA ASN A 59 -10.53 5.91 1.30
C ASN A 59 -9.21 6.15 0.53
N LEU A 60 -9.23 6.15 -0.81
CA LEU A 60 -8.07 6.48 -1.64
C LEU A 60 -7.47 7.84 -1.27
N LYS A 61 -8.30 8.88 -1.18
CA LYS A 61 -7.85 10.23 -0.84
C LYS A 61 -7.26 10.30 0.57
N GLU A 62 -7.79 9.54 1.52
CA GLU A 62 -7.22 9.48 2.87
C GLU A 62 -5.89 8.70 2.90
N LEU A 63 -5.80 7.54 2.24
CA LEU A 63 -4.56 6.77 2.10
C LEU A 63 -3.43 7.60 1.48
N LEU A 64 -3.73 8.47 0.51
CA LEU A 64 -2.74 9.34 -0.13
C LEU A 64 -2.16 10.43 0.80
N ARG A 65 -2.70 10.60 2.02
CA ARG A 65 -2.12 11.50 3.03
C ARG A 65 -0.96 10.84 3.79
N HIS A 66 -0.79 9.53 3.65
CA HIS A 66 0.23 8.73 4.32
C HIS A 66 1.44 8.53 3.38
N PRO A 67 2.62 9.13 3.68
CA PRO A 67 3.79 9.07 2.78
C PRO A 67 4.44 7.68 2.72
N ASP A 68 4.10 6.81 3.68
CA ASP A 68 4.42 5.40 3.81
C ASP A 68 3.44 4.47 3.07
N VAL A 69 2.39 5.00 2.43
CA VAL A 69 1.47 4.21 1.59
C VAL A 69 1.77 4.42 0.10
N GLN A 70 1.63 3.35 -0.69
CA GLN A 70 1.66 3.38 -2.15
C GLN A 70 0.44 2.65 -2.71
N ILE A 71 -0.30 3.29 -3.63
CA ILE A 71 -1.43 2.67 -4.31
C ILE A 71 -0.89 1.82 -5.47
N ALA A 72 -0.76 0.52 -5.24
CA ALA A 72 -0.21 -0.43 -6.21
C ALA A 72 -1.24 -0.84 -7.27
N ALA A 73 -2.54 -0.93 -6.89
CA ALA A 73 -3.60 -1.30 -7.81
C ALA A 73 -4.96 -0.65 -7.47
N LEU A 74 -5.73 -0.36 -8.52
CA LEU A 74 -7.12 0.10 -8.46
C LEU A 74 -8.01 -0.89 -9.21
N CYS A 75 -8.96 -1.50 -8.49
CA CYS A 75 -9.89 -2.48 -9.02
C CYS A 75 -11.34 -2.03 -8.91
N ASP A 76 -12.02 -1.87 -10.04
CA ASP A 76 -13.48 -1.67 -10.10
C ASP A 76 -14.02 -2.22 -11.42
N VAL A 77 -15.23 -2.78 -11.39
CA VAL A 77 -15.89 -3.32 -12.57
C VAL A 77 -16.18 -2.24 -13.61
N ALA A 78 -16.46 -1.01 -13.19
CA ALA A 78 -16.71 0.10 -14.11
C ALA A 78 -15.45 0.94 -14.35
N GLU A 79 -15.38 1.48 -15.57
CA GLU A 79 -14.49 2.60 -15.87
C GLU A 79 -14.97 3.87 -15.18
N PHE A 80 -16.29 4.07 -15.09
CA PHE A 80 -16.91 5.27 -14.56
C PHE A 80 -18.29 4.96 -13.96
N TRP A 81 -18.56 5.56 -12.80
CA TRP A 81 -19.86 5.63 -12.13
C TRP A 81 -20.20 7.11 -11.88
N ASP A 82 -21.45 7.51 -12.14
CA ASP A 82 -21.97 8.76 -11.59
C ASP A 82 -22.65 8.50 -10.24
N ASN A 83 -22.00 8.94 -9.15
CA ASN A 83 -22.57 8.92 -7.81
C ASN A 83 -22.88 10.35 -7.29
N SER A 84 -23.00 11.34 -8.18
CA SER A 84 -23.34 12.73 -7.82
C SER A 84 -24.67 12.85 -7.06
N HIS A 85 -25.62 11.97 -7.37
CA HIS A 85 -26.93 11.85 -6.73
C HIS A 85 -26.94 10.96 -5.46
N LEU A 86 -25.82 10.29 -5.15
CA LEU A 86 -25.68 9.42 -3.97
C LEU A 86 -24.96 10.15 -2.82
N TYR A 87 -24.90 9.51 -1.65
CA TYR A 87 -24.33 10.05 -0.41
C TYR A 87 -22.97 10.76 -0.58
N TYR A 88 -22.05 10.20 -1.36
CA TYR A 88 -20.69 10.73 -1.55
C TYR A 88 -20.59 11.87 -2.58
N ARG A 89 -21.63 12.09 -3.41
CA ARG A 89 -21.76 13.22 -4.34
C ARG A 89 -20.58 13.44 -5.31
N HIS A 90 -19.86 12.38 -5.68
CA HIS A 90 -18.77 12.45 -6.66
C HIS A 90 -18.70 11.20 -7.56
N HIS A 91 -18.12 11.34 -8.74
CA HIS A 91 -17.89 10.23 -9.67
C HIS A 91 -17.03 9.12 -9.05
N GLY A 92 -17.24 7.88 -9.49
CA GLY A 92 -16.53 6.67 -9.04
C GLY A 92 -16.06 5.78 -10.20
N GLY A 93 -15.44 4.65 -9.88
CA GLY A 93 -14.88 3.71 -10.86
C GLY A 93 -13.40 3.98 -11.16
N ARG A 94 -12.82 3.14 -12.02
CA ARG A 94 -11.36 3.13 -12.32
C ARG A 94 -10.83 4.47 -12.82
N GLY A 95 -11.55 5.14 -13.73
CA GLY A 95 -11.16 6.42 -14.30
C GLY A 95 -11.09 7.55 -13.25
N PRO A 96 -12.17 7.84 -12.51
CA PRO A 96 -12.15 8.86 -11.45
C PRO A 96 -11.14 8.59 -10.33
N ALA A 97 -10.93 7.32 -9.94
CA ALA A 97 -9.91 6.98 -8.95
C ALA A 97 -8.48 7.20 -9.48
N LYS A 98 -8.19 6.81 -10.72
CA LYS A 98 -6.90 7.09 -11.37
C LYS A 98 -6.64 8.59 -11.49
N ARG A 99 -7.64 9.40 -11.83
CA ARG A 99 -7.50 10.86 -11.86
C ARG A 99 -7.17 11.44 -10.49
N ALA A 100 -7.87 11.03 -9.42
CA ALA A 100 -7.59 11.51 -8.08
C ALA A 100 -6.15 11.18 -7.61
N LEU A 101 -5.62 10.02 -8.00
CA LEU A 101 -4.23 9.63 -7.76
C LEU A 101 -3.23 10.48 -8.57
N GLU A 102 -3.51 10.72 -9.85
CA GLU A 102 -2.69 11.57 -10.73
C GLU A 102 -2.70 13.04 -10.32
N GLU A 103 -3.84 13.56 -9.88
CA GLU A 103 -4.00 14.90 -9.29
C GLU A 103 -3.14 15.04 -8.03
N HIS A 104 -3.29 14.13 -7.06
CA HIS A 104 -2.48 14.13 -5.84
C HIS A 104 -0.97 14.12 -6.15
N HIS A 105 -0.50 13.25 -7.05
CA HIS A 105 0.92 13.20 -7.40
C HIS A 105 1.42 14.46 -8.11
N ARG A 106 0.58 15.10 -8.94
CA ARG A 106 0.88 16.38 -9.60
C ARG A 106 1.02 17.50 -8.57
N ASP A 107 0.08 17.60 -7.65
CA ASP A 107 0.05 18.63 -6.59
C ASP A 107 1.22 18.46 -5.62
N ALA A 108 1.62 17.21 -5.33
CA ALA A 108 2.83 16.88 -4.59
C ALA A 108 4.15 17.08 -5.36
N GLY A 109 4.12 17.54 -6.62
CA GLY A 109 5.32 17.76 -7.44
C GLY A 109 6.06 16.46 -7.81
N THR A 110 5.37 15.32 -7.85
CA THR A 110 5.98 14.00 -8.06
C THR A 110 6.39 13.82 -9.52
N ALA A 111 7.66 14.13 -9.84
CA ALA A 111 8.18 14.12 -11.21
C ALA A 111 8.07 12.77 -11.95
N ARG A 112 8.03 11.65 -11.23
CA ARG A 112 7.73 10.31 -11.76
C ARG A 112 6.86 9.54 -10.76
N PRO A 113 5.53 9.60 -10.91
CA PRO A 113 4.61 8.84 -10.06
C PRO A 113 4.86 7.33 -10.19
N PRO A 114 4.59 6.54 -9.12
CA PRO A 114 4.55 5.08 -9.21
C PRO A 114 3.55 4.61 -10.28
N ALA A 115 3.80 3.45 -10.88
CA ALA A 115 2.83 2.82 -11.75
C ALA A 115 1.72 2.18 -10.92
N VAL A 116 0.47 2.33 -11.35
CA VAL A 116 -0.71 1.72 -10.72
C VAL A 116 -1.34 0.70 -11.67
N GLY A 117 -1.60 -0.52 -11.17
CA GLY A 117 -2.34 -1.54 -11.89
C GLY A 117 -3.82 -1.19 -11.97
N MET A 118 -4.42 -1.27 -13.17
CA MET A 118 -5.85 -1.02 -13.38
C MET A 118 -6.58 -2.32 -13.70
N HIS A 119 -7.49 -2.77 -12.82
CA HIS A 119 -8.07 -4.12 -12.89
C HIS A 119 -9.60 -4.11 -12.87
N VAL A 120 -10.24 -4.89 -13.76
CA VAL A 120 -11.71 -5.09 -13.73
C VAL A 120 -12.11 -6.17 -12.72
N ASP A 121 -11.22 -7.15 -12.49
CA ASP A 121 -11.46 -8.34 -11.68
C ASP A 121 -10.38 -8.49 -10.62
N TYR A 122 -10.77 -8.43 -9.35
CA TYR A 122 -9.85 -8.51 -8.21
C TYR A 122 -9.18 -9.88 -8.09
N ARG A 123 -9.81 -10.95 -8.59
CA ARG A 123 -9.23 -12.31 -8.55
C ARG A 123 -7.99 -12.37 -9.43
N ARG A 124 -8.12 -11.87 -10.66
CA ARG A 124 -7.00 -11.73 -11.62
C ARG A 124 -5.95 -10.71 -11.17
N MET A 125 -6.34 -9.70 -10.38
CA MET A 125 -5.39 -8.78 -9.73
C MET A 125 -4.53 -9.52 -8.70
N LEU A 126 -5.16 -10.26 -7.79
CA LEU A 126 -4.47 -11.04 -6.75
C LEU A 126 -3.59 -12.16 -7.35
N GLU A 127 -4.08 -12.88 -8.36
CA GLU A 127 -3.31 -13.91 -9.09
C GLU A 127 -2.01 -13.37 -9.73
N ARG A 128 -2.05 -12.15 -10.27
CA ARG A 128 -0.95 -11.57 -11.07
C ARG A 128 0.00 -10.69 -10.27
N SER A 129 -0.55 -9.93 -9.33
CA SER A 129 0.14 -8.86 -8.60
C SER A 129 0.07 -9.01 -7.09
N GLY A 130 -0.56 -10.08 -6.57
CA GLY A 130 -0.74 -10.28 -5.13
C GLY A 130 0.55 -10.35 -4.32
N ARG A 131 1.69 -10.70 -4.93
CA ARG A 131 3.01 -10.69 -4.26
C ARG A 131 3.59 -9.28 -4.08
N ASP A 132 3.10 -8.32 -4.87
CA ASP A 132 3.51 -6.92 -4.86
C ASP A 132 2.47 -6.02 -4.14
N ILE A 133 1.50 -6.64 -3.46
CA ILE A 133 0.43 -6.00 -2.70
C ILE A 133 0.56 -6.51 -1.26
N ASP A 134 0.79 -5.62 -0.31
CA ASP A 134 0.89 -5.94 1.11
C ASP A 134 -0.51 -6.01 1.77
N ALA A 135 -1.42 -5.14 1.33
CA ALA A 135 -2.78 -5.08 1.85
C ALA A 135 -3.83 -4.73 0.78
N VAL A 136 -5.06 -5.20 0.98
CA VAL A 136 -6.23 -4.75 0.21
C VAL A 136 -7.14 -3.88 1.07
N LEU A 137 -7.69 -2.83 0.45
CA LEU A 137 -8.82 -2.07 0.97
C LEU A 137 -10.06 -2.42 0.15
N ILE A 138 -11.08 -2.97 0.81
CA ILE A 138 -12.33 -3.41 0.18
C ILE A 138 -13.42 -2.39 0.50
N ALA A 139 -13.88 -1.67 -0.53
CA ALA A 139 -14.97 -0.69 -0.50
C ALA A 139 -15.98 -0.92 -1.65
N ALA A 140 -16.15 -2.19 -2.02
CA ALA A 140 -17.14 -2.69 -2.96
C ALA A 140 -18.55 -2.70 -2.33
N PRO A 141 -19.61 -3.15 -3.04
CA PRO A 141 -20.90 -3.45 -2.40
C PRO A 141 -20.77 -4.55 -1.34
N ASN A 142 -21.58 -4.48 -0.28
CA ASN A 142 -21.51 -5.37 0.90
C ASN A 142 -21.53 -6.88 0.60
N HIS A 143 -22.27 -7.32 -0.43
CA HIS A 143 -22.32 -8.72 -0.86
C HIS A 143 -21.02 -9.23 -1.52
N ILE A 144 -20.06 -8.35 -1.81
CA ILE A 144 -18.72 -8.69 -2.31
C ILE A 144 -17.70 -8.79 -1.19
N HIS A 145 -17.96 -8.20 -0.01
CA HIS A 145 -16.98 -8.07 1.06
C HIS A 145 -16.37 -9.41 1.50
N ALA A 146 -17.21 -10.38 1.88
CA ALA A 146 -16.74 -11.67 2.37
C ALA A 146 -15.93 -12.46 1.32
N VAL A 147 -16.35 -12.45 0.06
CA VAL A 147 -15.66 -13.19 -1.01
C VAL A 147 -14.34 -12.52 -1.42
N ALA A 148 -14.27 -11.19 -1.46
CA ALA A 148 -13.04 -10.46 -1.74
C ALA A 148 -12.05 -10.54 -0.55
N ALA A 149 -12.55 -10.44 0.68
CA ALA A 149 -11.74 -10.58 1.89
C ALA A 149 -11.13 -11.98 2.00
N ARG A 150 -11.93 -13.02 1.76
CA ARG A 150 -11.43 -14.40 1.64
C ARG A 150 -10.34 -14.52 0.58
N ALA A 151 -10.58 -14.03 -0.64
CA ALA A 151 -9.61 -14.14 -1.72
C ALA A 151 -8.26 -13.48 -1.38
N ALA A 152 -8.28 -12.33 -0.72
CA ALA A 152 -7.08 -11.64 -0.26
C ALA A 152 -6.38 -12.35 0.92
N MET A 153 -7.12 -12.84 1.91
CA MET A 153 -6.52 -13.62 3.02
C MET A 153 -5.80 -14.87 2.48
N GLN A 154 -6.45 -15.60 1.58
CA GLN A 154 -5.91 -16.80 0.94
C GLN A 154 -4.70 -16.50 0.03
N ALA A 155 -4.62 -15.30 -0.54
CA ALA A 155 -3.47 -14.83 -1.32
C ALA A 155 -2.40 -14.10 -0.47
N GLY A 156 -2.57 -14.03 0.85
CA GLY A 156 -1.58 -13.57 1.83
C GLY A 156 -1.69 -12.11 2.26
N GLN A 157 -2.53 -11.28 1.64
CA GLN A 157 -2.59 -9.84 1.92
C GLN A 157 -3.25 -9.54 3.28
N GLY A 158 -2.84 -8.42 3.90
CA GLY A 158 -3.66 -7.78 4.93
C GLY A 158 -5.00 -7.29 4.36
N VAL A 159 -6.04 -7.22 5.18
CA VAL A 159 -7.40 -6.85 4.72
C VAL A 159 -8.00 -5.74 5.58
N TYR A 160 -8.16 -4.55 4.99
CA TYR A 160 -9.11 -3.54 5.47
C TYR A 160 -10.42 -3.73 4.69
N CYS A 161 -11.54 -3.91 5.38
CA CYS A 161 -12.85 -4.06 4.75
C CYS A 161 -13.85 -3.04 5.29
N GLU A 162 -14.49 -2.27 4.43
CA GLU A 162 -15.53 -1.32 4.80
C GLU A 162 -16.73 -1.99 5.48
N LYS A 163 -17.49 -1.19 6.21
CA LYS A 163 -18.71 -1.61 6.91
C LYS A 163 -19.92 -1.73 5.95
N PRO A 164 -20.87 -2.64 6.21
CA PRO A 164 -20.79 -3.75 7.17
C PRO A 164 -19.81 -4.83 6.67
N LEU A 165 -19.11 -5.53 7.57
CA LEU A 165 -18.09 -6.53 7.19
C LEU A 165 -18.59 -7.60 6.23
N THR A 166 -19.84 -8.05 6.40
CA THR A 166 -20.46 -9.13 5.64
C THR A 166 -21.95 -8.87 5.45
N HIS A 167 -22.61 -9.67 4.61
CA HIS A 167 -24.06 -9.66 4.45
C HIS A 167 -24.76 -10.57 5.48
N SER A 168 -24.07 -11.60 5.97
CA SER A 168 -24.60 -12.56 6.97
C SER A 168 -23.64 -12.85 8.12
N ILE A 169 -24.21 -13.36 9.23
CA ILE A 169 -23.45 -13.87 10.39
C ILE A 169 -22.62 -15.11 10.00
N HIS A 170 -23.09 -15.92 9.06
CA HIS A 170 -22.35 -17.09 8.58
C HIS A 170 -21.04 -16.68 7.90
N GLU A 171 -21.09 -15.71 6.98
CA GLU A 171 -19.89 -15.16 6.35
C GLU A 171 -18.91 -14.57 7.38
N ALA A 172 -19.41 -13.88 8.42
CA ALA A 172 -18.54 -13.33 9.46
C ALA A 172 -17.78 -14.43 10.24
N ARG A 173 -18.42 -15.58 10.48
CA ARG A 173 -17.78 -16.76 11.08
C ARG A 173 -16.73 -17.38 10.15
N VAL A 174 -17.04 -17.51 8.84
CA VAL A 174 -16.09 -17.99 7.83
C VAL A 174 -14.85 -17.08 7.74
N ILE A 175 -15.03 -15.75 7.77
CA ILE A 175 -13.92 -14.79 7.80
C ILE A 175 -13.09 -14.95 9.08
N LEU A 176 -13.73 -15.10 10.25
CA LEU A 176 -13.03 -15.32 11.52
C LEU A 176 -12.16 -16.58 11.50
N ASP A 177 -12.62 -17.67 10.88
CA ASP A 177 -11.84 -18.91 10.79
C ASP A 177 -10.66 -18.78 9.80
N LEU A 178 -10.86 -18.08 8.67
CA LEU A 178 -9.76 -17.74 7.75
C LEU A 178 -8.67 -16.88 8.40
N VAL A 179 -9.04 -15.93 9.26
CA VAL A 179 -8.07 -15.11 10.00
C VAL A 179 -7.25 -15.95 10.98
N LYS A 180 -7.83 -17.00 11.60
CA LYS A 180 -7.07 -17.93 12.46
C LYS A 180 -6.09 -18.80 11.65
N GLU A 181 -6.50 -19.22 10.45
CA GLU A 181 -5.70 -20.06 9.55
C GLU A 181 -4.51 -19.28 8.96
N HIS A 182 -4.80 -18.15 8.29
CA HIS A 182 -3.82 -17.40 7.50
C HIS A 182 -3.07 -16.32 8.30
N LYS A 183 -3.61 -15.89 9.46
CA LYS A 183 -3.01 -14.89 10.37
C LYS A 183 -2.72 -13.53 9.73
N ASN A 184 -3.45 -13.15 8.67
CA ASN A 184 -3.32 -11.82 8.06
C ASN A 184 -3.72 -10.74 9.07
N VAL A 185 -3.12 -9.55 8.95
CA VAL A 185 -3.60 -8.35 9.65
C VAL A 185 -4.94 -7.95 9.06
N THR A 186 -5.97 -7.75 9.89
CA THR A 186 -7.32 -7.41 9.42
C THR A 186 -7.96 -6.28 10.23
N GLN A 187 -8.77 -5.46 9.57
CA GLN A 187 -9.52 -4.36 10.19
C GLN A 187 -10.84 -4.08 9.46
N MET A 188 -11.90 -3.77 10.20
CA MET A 188 -13.16 -3.25 9.63
C MET A 188 -13.13 -1.72 9.57
N GLY A 189 -13.79 -1.14 8.55
CA GLY A 189 -13.93 0.30 8.32
C GLY A 189 -14.80 1.03 9.34
N ASN A 190 -14.33 1.08 10.58
CA ASN A 190 -14.92 1.84 11.67
C ASN A 190 -14.09 3.11 11.96
N GLN A 191 -13.64 3.81 10.92
CA GLN A 191 -12.66 4.92 11.01
C GLN A 191 -13.03 6.02 12.01
N ILE A 192 -14.31 6.21 12.30
CA ILE A 192 -14.83 7.14 13.31
C ILE A 192 -14.29 6.83 14.72
N HIS A 193 -13.91 5.58 15.01
CA HIS A 193 -13.30 5.16 16.29
C HIS A 193 -11.79 5.47 16.36
N SER A 194 -11.17 5.91 15.25
CA SER A 194 -9.74 6.24 15.17
C SER A 194 -9.44 7.73 15.37
N ASP A 195 -10.44 8.60 15.24
CA ASP A 195 -10.29 10.04 15.46
C ASP A 195 -10.20 10.40 16.96
N LEU A 196 -9.23 11.26 17.29
CA LEU A 196 -8.98 11.77 18.62
C LEU A 196 -10.00 12.84 19.06
N HIS A 197 -10.58 13.58 18.11
CA HIS A 197 -11.40 14.77 18.42
C HIS A 197 -12.81 14.44 18.89
N ASN A 198 -13.26 13.20 18.71
CA ASN A 198 -14.62 12.77 19.01
C ASN A 198 -14.63 11.51 19.89
N TYR A 199 -14.80 10.33 19.31
CA TYR A 199 -15.10 9.10 20.06
C TYR A 199 -14.01 8.71 21.06
N ARG A 200 -12.72 8.91 20.73
CA ARG A 200 -11.63 8.63 21.69
C ARG A 200 -11.67 9.58 22.88
N ARG A 201 -11.91 10.87 22.68
CA ARG A 201 -12.11 11.83 23.79
C ARG A 201 -13.31 11.48 24.65
N VAL A 202 -14.43 11.04 24.06
CA VAL A 202 -15.60 10.59 24.85
C VAL A 202 -15.25 9.36 25.69
N VAL A 203 -14.51 8.39 25.13
CA VAL A 203 -14.00 7.23 25.88
C VAL A 203 -13.04 7.65 27.01
N GLU A 204 -12.12 8.57 26.76
CA GLU A 204 -11.24 9.15 27.79
C GLU A 204 -12.05 9.81 28.92
N GLN A 205 -13.11 10.55 28.62
CA GLN A 205 -13.98 11.22 29.60
C GLN A 205 -14.73 10.22 30.48
N ILE A 206 -15.27 9.15 29.89
CA ILE A 206 -15.94 8.06 30.64
C ILE A 206 -14.92 7.29 31.50
N GLN A 207 -13.74 6.95 30.95
CA GLN A 207 -12.71 6.21 31.67
C GLN A 207 -12.08 7.00 32.83
N SER A 208 -12.06 8.34 32.72
CA SER A 208 -11.65 9.24 33.81
C SER A 208 -12.78 9.63 34.77
N ALA A 209 -14.00 9.10 34.56
CA ALA A 209 -15.20 9.43 35.33
C ALA A 209 -15.51 10.94 35.39
N MET A 210 -15.20 11.69 34.32
CA MET A 210 -15.60 13.08 34.18
C MET A 210 -17.05 13.24 33.71
N ILE A 211 -17.62 12.19 33.10
CA ILE A 211 -19.04 12.03 32.71
C ILE A 211 -19.52 10.61 33.01
#